data_AF-A0A8C4Y4Q5-F1
#
_entry.id   AF-A0A8C4Y4Q5-F1
#
_cell.length_a   1.000
_cell.length_b   1.000
_cell.length_c   1.000
_cell.angle_alpha   90.00
_cell.angle_beta   90.00
_cell.angle_gamma   90.00
#
_symmetry.space_group_name_H-M   'P 1'
#
loop_
_entity.id
_entity.type
_entity.pdbx_description
1 polymer ?
#
loop_
_entity_poly.entity_id
_entity_poly.type
_entity_poly.pdbx_seq_one_letter_code
_entity_poly.pdbx_strand_id
1 'polypeptide(L)'
;MTSLCIAMTEEQHKSVVIDCSGPQPQFHNAGSNKFCDDWMQAFLNGAEGGNPFLFRQIVENFKLKAIQDTNNLKRFIRQAEMNHYALFKCFLFLKNCGSGDVLLKIVEVEQAEMPEAKNVITVLEEFMRETAVA
;
A
#
# COMPACT_ATOMS: atom_id res chain seq x y z
N MET A 1 -3.38 2.06 -22.28
CA MET A 1 -2.75 2.64 -21.08
C MET A 1 -3.83 3.17 -20.16
N THR A 2 -4.25 2.36 -19.18
CA THR A 2 -5.04 2.86 -18.05
C THR A 2 -4.04 3.48 -17.08
N SER A 3 -4.16 4.77 -16.75
CA SER A 3 -3.27 5.36 -15.74
C SER A 3 -3.59 4.74 -14.38
N LEU A 4 -2.60 4.69 -13.47
CA LEU A 4 -2.82 4.24 -12.09
C LEU A 4 -4.01 4.95 -11.45
N CYS A 5 -4.15 6.25 -11.70
CA CYS A 5 -5.28 7.03 -11.21
C CYS A 5 -6.63 6.52 -11.75
N ILE A 6 -6.72 6.13 -13.02
CA ILE A 6 -7.95 5.60 -13.62
C ILE A 6 -8.28 4.20 -13.07
N ALA A 7 -7.28 3.32 -12.96
CA ALA A 7 -7.46 1.97 -12.40
C ALA A 7 -7.82 1.99 -10.89
N MET A 8 -7.38 3.01 -10.15
CA MET A 8 -7.78 3.21 -8.76
C MET A 8 -9.21 3.73 -8.63
N THR A 9 -9.70 4.52 -9.59
CA THR A 9 -11.09 5.04 -9.60
C THR A 9 -12.15 4.05 -10.06
N GLU A 10 -11.77 2.95 -10.71
CA GLU A 10 -12.69 1.87 -11.11
C GLU A 10 -13.09 0.95 -9.95
N GLU A 11 -12.42 1.03 -8.81
CA GLU A 11 -12.80 0.31 -7.60
C GLU A 11 -14.00 0.96 -6.90
N GLN A 12 -14.82 0.14 -6.21
CA GLN A 12 -15.99 0.62 -5.47
C GLN A 12 -15.59 1.77 -4.52
N HIS A 13 -16.09 2.96 -4.82
CA HIS A 13 -15.91 4.14 -3.97
C HIS A 13 -16.49 3.85 -2.58
N LYS A 14 -15.62 3.73 -1.59
CA LYS A 14 -16.03 3.65 -0.18
C LYS A 14 -16.34 5.08 0.29
N SER A 15 -17.59 5.32 0.67
CA SER A 15 -18.02 6.64 1.14
C SER A 15 -17.38 6.96 2.48
N VAL A 16 -16.61 8.04 2.58
CA VAL A 16 -16.16 8.57 3.87
C VAL A 16 -17.31 9.32 4.52
N VAL A 17 -17.73 8.88 5.71
CA VAL A 17 -18.75 9.54 6.52
C VAL A 17 -18.06 10.34 7.62
N ILE A 18 -18.32 11.64 7.66
CA ILE A 18 -17.85 12.52 8.73
C ILE A 18 -19.03 12.73 9.68
N ASP A 19 -18.98 12.08 10.84
CA ASP A 19 -19.96 12.25 11.91
C ASP A 19 -19.56 13.45 12.78
N CYS A 20 -20.36 14.51 12.69
CA CYS A 20 -20.18 15.75 13.46
C CYS A 20 -21.19 15.87 14.62
N SER A 21 -21.86 14.79 15.01
CA SER A 21 -22.85 14.81 16.11
C SER A 21 -22.22 15.05 17.49
N GLY A 22 -20.93 14.75 17.65
CA GLY A 22 -20.17 14.95 18.88
C GLY A 22 -19.29 16.21 18.89
N PRO A 23 -18.63 16.51 20.03
CA PRO A 23 -17.71 17.64 20.17
C PRO A 23 -16.42 17.48 19.34
N GLN A 24 -16.09 16.26 18.93
CA GLN A 24 -15.01 15.95 18.00
C GLN A 24 -15.59 15.17 16.80
N PRO A 25 -15.32 15.61 15.55
CA PRO A 25 -15.74 14.87 14.36
C PRO A 25 -15.13 13.47 14.31
N GLN A 26 -15.92 12.47 13.95
CA GLN A 26 -15.46 11.09 13.74
C GLN A 26 -15.52 10.73 12.25
N PHE A 27 -14.50 10.02 11.78
CA PHE A 27 -14.44 9.53 10.40
C PHE A 27 -14.82 8.06 10.39
N HIS A 28 -15.94 7.74 9.74
CA HIS A 28 -16.44 6.38 9.56
C HIS A 28 -16.28 5.99 8.09
N ASN A 29 -15.75 4.79 7.84
CA ASN A 29 -15.44 4.24 6.52
C ASN A 29 -14.24 4.90 5.80
N ALA A 30 -13.08 4.80 6.43
CA ALA A 30 -11.79 4.93 5.77
C ALA A 30 -11.22 3.52 5.59
N GLY A 31 -11.03 3.05 4.35
CA GLY A 31 -10.17 1.91 4.12
C GLY A 31 -8.79 2.23 4.72
N SER A 32 -8.36 1.46 5.71
CA SER A 32 -7.05 1.59 6.34
C SER A 32 -6.27 0.31 6.18
N ASN A 33 -4.96 0.45 6.16
CA ASN A 33 -4.02 -0.65 6.32
C ASN A 33 -2.99 -0.25 7.39
N LYS A 34 -2.18 -1.21 7.82
CA LYS A 34 -1.18 -0.99 8.86
C LYS A 34 -0.27 0.21 8.56
N PHE A 35 0.06 0.41 7.29
CA PHE A 35 0.85 1.55 6.86
C PHE A 35 0.12 2.87 7.14
N CYS A 36 -1.15 3.02 6.76
CA CYS A 36 -1.95 4.20 7.10
C CYS A 36 -2.03 4.45 8.61
N ASP A 37 -2.24 3.40 9.41
CA ASP A 37 -2.34 3.51 10.87
C ASP A 37 -1.03 3.97 11.51
N ASP A 38 0.09 3.30 11.17
CA ASP A 38 1.42 3.63 11.67
C ASP A 38 1.78 5.09 11.33
N TRP A 39 1.33 5.56 10.15
CA TRP A 39 1.63 6.90 9.67
C TRP A 39 0.78 7.98 10.31
N MET A 40 -0.52 7.70 10.49
CA MET A 40 -1.42 8.59 11.20
C MET A 40 -0.91 8.82 12.62
N GLN A 41 -0.45 7.76 13.30
CA GLN A 41 0.15 7.88 14.62
C GLN A 41 1.42 8.75 14.62
N ALA A 42 2.33 8.56 13.65
CA ALA A 42 3.53 9.40 13.56
C ALA A 42 3.18 10.89 13.34
N PHE A 43 2.14 11.18 12.56
CA PHE A 43 1.64 12.55 12.35
C PHE A 43 1.05 13.16 13.63
N LEU A 44 0.21 12.40 14.34
CA LEU A 44 -0.42 12.85 15.59
C LEU A 44 0.65 13.12 16.66
N ASN A 45 1.63 12.23 16.80
CA ASN A 45 2.76 12.40 17.72
C ASN A 45 3.63 13.61 17.33
N GLY A 46 3.82 13.85 16.02
CA GLY A 46 4.55 15.02 15.52
C GLY A 46 3.80 16.35 15.76
N ALA A 47 2.48 16.30 15.92
CA ALA A 47 1.65 17.49 16.12
C ALA A 47 1.72 18.07 17.53
N GLU A 48 2.10 17.27 18.54
CA GLU A 48 2.20 17.70 19.93
C GLU A 48 3.19 18.88 20.13
N GLY A 49 4.16 19.04 19.22
CA GLY A 49 5.13 20.15 19.23
C GLY A 49 4.85 21.27 18.22
N GLY A 50 3.85 21.15 17.36
CA GLY A 50 3.48 22.17 16.36
C GLY A 50 4.59 22.55 15.36
N ASN A 51 5.65 21.75 15.20
CA ASN A 51 6.83 22.08 14.41
C ASN A 51 6.62 21.78 12.91
N PRO A 52 6.52 22.79 12.02
CA PRO A 52 6.31 22.58 10.59
C PRO A 52 7.42 21.77 9.90
N PHE A 53 8.67 21.89 10.40
CA PHE A 53 9.79 21.14 9.86
C PHE A 53 9.65 19.64 10.14
N LEU A 54 9.18 19.26 11.33
CA LEU A 54 8.96 17.88 11.70
C LEU A 54 7.87 17.25 10.83
N PHE A 55 6.77 17.97 10.57
CA PHE A 55 5.73 17.51 9.63
C PHE A 55 6.28 17.27 8.23
N ARG A 56 7.07 18.21 7.71
CA ARG A 56 7.71 18.04 6.41
C ARG A 56 8.62 16.81 6.40
N GLN A 57 9.43 16.63 7.43
CA GLN A 57 10.33 15.48 7.54
C GLN A 57 9.57 14.15 7.57
N ILE A 58 8.45 14.09 8.31
CA ILE A 58 7.56 12.93 8.34
C ILE A 58 7.07 12.62 6.92
N VAL A 59 6.52 13.61 6.20
CA VAL A 59 6.03 13.46 4.81
C VAL A 59 7.12 13.02 3.82
N GLU A 60 8.33 13.55 3.94
CA GLU A 60 9.43 13.18 3.03
C GLU A 60 9.93 11.75 3.29
N ASN A 61 10.08 11.36 4.56
CA ASN A 61 10.45 9.98 4.94
C ASN A 61 9.43 8.97 4.41
N PHE A 62 8.18 9.36 4.48
CA PHE A 62 7.03 8.66 3.95
C PHE A 62 7.09 8.46 2.45
N LYS A 63 7.25 9.55 1.70
CA LYS A 63 7.45 9.49 0.26
C LYS A 63 8.62 8.58 -0.11
N LEU A 64 9.75 8.68 0.60
CA LEU A 64 10.91 7.82 0.38
C LEU A 64 10.60 6.34 0.62
N LYS A 65 9.88 6.00 1.69
CA LYS A 65 9.49 4.61 1.99
C LYS A 65 8.59 4.03 0.90
N ALA A 66 7.58 4.77 0.46
CA ALA A 66 6.68 4.32 -0.61
C ALA A 66 7.42 4.06 -1.93
N ILE A 67 8.37 4.95 -2.29
CA ILE A 67 9.23 4.77 -3.47
C ILE A 67 10.12 3.54 -3.33
N GLN A 68 10.75 3.35 -2.16
CA GLN A 68 11.61 2.20 -1.90
C GLN A 68 10.83 0.88 -1.97
N ASP A 69 9.67 0.82 -1.34
CA ASP A 69 8.84 -0.38 -1.30
C ASP A 69 8.34 -0.77 -2.71
N THR A 70 7.92 0.22 -3.49
CA THR A 70 7.51 0.00 -4.90
C THR A 70 8.67 -0.54 -5.73
N ASN A 71 9.87 0.05 -5.61
CA ASN A 71 11.03 -0.40 -6.35
C ASN A 71 11.51 -1.80 -5.92
N ASN A 72 11.46 -2.09 -4.62
CA ASN A 72 11.77 -3.41 -4.08
C ASN A 72 10.80 -4.46 -4.64
N LEU A 73 9.50 -4.17 -4.65
CA LEU A 73 8.49 -5.07 -5.20
C LEU A 73 8.73 -5.36 -6.68
N LYS A 74 8.95 -4.32 -7.50
CA LYS A 74 9.29 -4.48 -8.93
C LYS A 74 10.48 -5.40 -9.13
N ARG A 75 11.52 -5.25 -8.30
CA ARG A 75 12.71 -6.09 -8.35
C ARG A 75 12.43 -7.53 -7.92
N PHE A 76 11.61 -7.73 -6.89
CA PHE A 76 11.22 -9.07 -6.44
C PHE A 76 10.38 -9.81 -7.47
N ILE A 77 9.43 -9.13 -8.12
CA ILE A 77 8.59 -9.74 -9.17
C ILE A 77 9.46 -10.28 -10.31
N ARG A 78 10.38 -9.46 -10.83
CA ARG A 78 11.33 -9.91 -11.87
C ARG A 78 12.18 -11.11 -11.45
N GLN A 79 12.54 -11.21 -10.17
CA GLN A 79 13.29 -12.37 -9.66
C GLN A 79 12.40 -13.60 -9.49
N ALA A 80 11.15 -13.40 -9.09
CA ALA A 80 10.18 -14.45 -8.83
C ALA A 80 9.78 -15.20 -10.11
N GLU A 81 9.87 -14.56 -11.28
CA GLU A 81 9.67 -15.20 -12.60
C GLU A 81 10.54 -16.45 -12.79
N MET A 82 11.76 -16.45 -12.22
CA MET A 82 12.74 -17.53 -12.42
C MET A 82 13.09 -18.27 -11.13
N ASN A 83 12.52 -17.89 -9.97
CA ASN A 83 12.95 -18.39 -8.68
C ASN A 83 11.83 -18.40 -7.63
N HIS A 84 11.37 -19.59 -7.24
CA HIS A 84 10.34 -19.78 -6.21
C HIS A 84 10.75 -19.24 -4.82
N TYR A 85 12.04 -19.24 -4.48
CA TYR A 85 12.50 -18.59 -3.25
C TYR A 85 12.38 -17.07 -3.31
N ALA A 86 12.58 -16.47 -4.49
CA ALA A 86 12.33 -15.05 -4.69
C ALA A 86 10.83 -14.73 -4.61
N LEU A 87 9.96 -15.61 -5.12
CA LEU A 87 8.49 -15.51 -4.94
C LEU A 87 8.11 -15.51 -3.45
N PHE A 88 8.65 -16.45 -2.66
CA PHE A 88 8.43 -16.48 -1.21
C PHE A 88 8.89 -15.20 -0.50
N LYS A 89 10.07 -14.67 -0.85
CA LYS A 89 10.55 -13.39 -0.30
C LYS A 89 9.65 -12.22 -0.69
N CYS A 90 9.11 -12.23 -1.91
CA CYS A 90 8.16 -11.24 -2.39
C CYS A 90 6.88 -11.25 -1.54
N PHE A 91 6.31 -12.43 -1.33
CA PHE A 91 5.16 -12.63 -0.45
C PHE A 91 5.44 -12.14 0.99
N LEU A 92 6.57 -12.53 1.57
CA LEU A 92 6.94 -12.12 2.92
C LEU A 92 7.13 -10.60 3.03
N PHE A 93 7.68 -9.96 2.00
CA PHE A 93 7.79 -8.52 1.93
C PHE A 93 6.40 -7.86 1.92
N LEU A 94 5.49 -8.30 1.04
CA LEU A 94 4.13 -7.77 0.94
C LEU A 94 3.34 -7.91 2.23
N LYS A 95 3.49 -9.03 2.94
CA LYS A 95 2.84 -9.27 4.24
C LYS A 95 3.33 -8.31 5.33
N ASN A 96 4.61 -7.92 5.28
CA ASN A 96 5.26 -7.19 6.38
C ASN A 96 5.40 -5.68 6.13
N CYS A 97 5.27 -5.20 4.90
CA CYS A 97 5.45 -3.77 4.58
C CYS A 97 4.28 -2.89 5.03
N GLY A 98 3.12 -3.49 5.34
CA GLY A 98 1.93 -2.81 5.85
C GLY A 98 1.04 -2.16 4.79
N SER A 99 1.50 -2.08 3.53
CA SER A 99 0.80 -1.52 2.37
C SER A 99 0.78 -2.49 1.17
N GLY A 100 0.90 -3.80 1.43
CA GLY A 100 1.02 -4.82 0.39
C GLY A 100 -0.16 -4.87 -0.58
N ASP A 101 -1.37 -4.59 -0.08
CA ASP A 101 -2.60 -4.46 -0.87
C ASP A 101 -2.50 -3.35 -1.94
N VAL A 102 -2.04 -2.17 -1.53
CA VAL A 102 -1.87 -1.02 -2.43
C VAL A 102 -0.70 -1.25 -3.38
N LEU A 103 0.43 -1.79 -2.87
CA LEU A 103 1.62 -2.03 -3.68
C LEU A 103 1.37 -3.07 -4.78
N LEU A 104 0.62 -4.15 -4.49
CA LEU A 104 0.22 -5.15 -5.50
C LEU A 104 -0.58 -4.52 -6.63
N LYS A 105 -1.57 -3.69 -6.28
CA LYS A 105 -2.39 -2.98 -7.27
C LYS A 105 -1.57 -2.02 -8.12
N ILE A 106 -0.59 -1.32 -7.54
CA ILE A 106 0.31 -0.43 -8.27
C ILE A 106 1.08 -1.22 -9.34
N VAL A 107 1.71 -2.33 -8.96
CA VAL A 107 2.53 -3.12 -9.89
C VAL A 107 1.69 -3.87 -10.91
N GLU A 108 0.46 -4.27 -10.57
CA GLU A 108 -0.50 -4.85 -11.51
C GLU A 108 -0.77 -3.88 -12.67
N VAL A 109 -1.05 -2.61 -12.36
CA VAL A 109 -1.29 -1.58 -13.38
C VAL A 109 -0.03 -1.24 -14.16
N GLU A 110 1.11 -1.10 -13.48
CA GLU A 110 2.37 -0.72 -14.12
C GLU A 110 3.01 -1.84 -14.96
N GLN A 111 2.75 -3.10 -14.64
CA GLN A 111 3.32 -4.28 -15.32
C GLN A 111 2.28 -5.05 -16.13
N ALA A 112 1.10 -4.47 -16.38
CA ALA A 112 0.00 -5.07 -17.15
C ALA A 112 0.38 -5.52 -18.57
N GLU A 113 1.54 -5.14 -19.10
CA GLU A 113 2.02 -5.54 -20.43
C GLU A 113 3.03 -6.70 -20.42
N MET A 114 3.48 -7.18 -19.25
CA MET A 114 4.44 -8.29 -19.11
C MET A 114 3.73 -9.58 -18.65
N PRO A 115 3.56 -10.61 -19.50
CA PRO A 115 2.83 -11.84 -19.15
C PRO A 115 3.42 -12.61 -17.96
N GLU A 116 4.75 -12.66 -17.85
CA GLU A 116 5.47 -13.39 -16.81
C GLU A 116 5.27 -12.72 -15.44
N ALA A 117 5.32 -11.39 -15.41
CA ALA A 117 5.01 -10.60 -14.22
C ALA A 117 3.56 -10.79 -13.78
N LYS A 118 2.60 -10.90 -14.71
CA LYS A 118 1.18 -11.16 -14.39
C LYS A 118 1.00 -12.47 -13.62
N ASN A 119 1.63 -13.55 -14.08
CA ASN A 119 1.51 -14.84 -13.39
C ASN A 119 2.03 -14.77 -11.95
N VAL A 120 3.16 -14.08 -11.74
CA VAL A 120 3.71 -13.85 -10.41
C VAL A 120 2.74 -13.02 -9.56
N ILE A 121 2.17 -11.94 -10.10
CA ILE A 121 1.22 -11.07 -9.39
C ILE A 121 -0.04 -11.84 -8.99
N THR A 122 -0.64 -12.60 -9.91
CA THR A 122 -1.83 -13.42 -9.63
C THR A 122 -1.60 -14.38 -8.45
N VAL A 123 -0.47 -15.09 -8.45
CA VAL A 123 -0.11 -16.02 -7.38
C VAL A 123 0.09 -15.28 -6.04
N LEU A 124 0.72 -14.11 -6.07
CA LEU A 124 0.89 -13.29 -4.86
C LEU A 124 -0.45 -12.80 -4.32
N GLU A 125 -1.38 -12.37 -5.17
CA GLU A 125 -2.71 -11.99 -4.75
C GLU A 125 -3.48 -13.14 -4.11
N GLU A 126 -3.39 -14.35 -4.67
CA GLU A 126 -4.01 -15.54 -4.09
C GLU A 126 -3.49 -15.81 -2.68
N PHE A 127 -2.16 -15.81 -2.48
CA PHE A 127 -1.57 -16.01 -1.15
C PHE A 127 -1.92 -14.89 -0.16
N MET A 128 -2.00 -13.64 -0.62
CA MET A 128 -2.40 -12.51 0.22
C MET A 128 -3.89 -12.59 0.60
N ARG A 129 -4.76 -13.12 -0.27
CA ARG A 129 -6.18 -13.35 0.05
C ARG A 129 -6.36 -14.51 1.04
N GLU A 130 -5.68 -15.62 0.84
CA GLU A 130 -5.78 -16.79 1.74
C GLU A 130 -5.36 -16.48 3.17
N THR A 131 -4.31 -15.67 3.35
CA THR A 131 -3.82 -15.29 4.68
C THR A 131 -4.66 -14.20 5.37
N ALA A 132 -5.54 -13.50 4.66
CA ALA A 132 -6.45 -12.53 5.26
C ALA A 132 -7.68 -13.18 5.93
N VAL A 133 -7.93 -14.48 5.69
CA VAL A 133 -9.09 -15.23 6.21
C VAL A 133 -8.73 -16.10 7.44
N ALA A 134 -7.45 -16.21 7.79
CA ALA A 134 -6.92 -16.99 8.91
C ALA A 134 -6.53 -16.10 10.09
#